data_AF-A0A4R8IBT9-F1
#
_entry.id   AF-A0A4R8IBT9-F1
#
_cell.length_a   1.000
_cell.length_b   1.000
_cell.length_c   1.000
_cell.angle_alpha   90.00
_cell.angle_beta   90.00
_cell.angle_gamma   90.00
#
_symmetry.space_group_name_H-M   'P 1'
#
loop_
_entity.id
_entity.type
_entity.pdbx_description
1 polymer ?
#
loop_
_entity_poly.entity_id
_entity_poly.type
_entity_poly.pdbx_seq_one_letter_code
_entity_poly.pdbx_strand_id
1 'polypeptide(L)'
;MKNYFNILLPMVSGFLFSQNVGIRTTSPTEKFDVNGSVAIGTSVYLDPNTYTANPNGFDVIAVDPQSSVVNGKVMKVETLYTPIIIQPYSINNIYRDDLNNLDLQISSEKYMVAITNFEAIPSSTNSSQPNNGVYSTSDVKGHFVIRAFESDGTWRINIGYPTLNTQYTSGRYTYNFDVILLSKRFFKVLNQSVTTYNLRGDVIGDAGVAPSGI
;
A
#
# COMPACT_ATOMS: atom_id res chain seq x y z
N MET A 1 85.25 -0.98 -31.48
CA MET A 1 84.70 -0.77 -30.12
C MET A 1 83.28 -0.24 -30.30
N LYS A 2 82.27 -1.07 -30.02
CA LYS A 2 80.85 -0.70 -30.06
C LYS A 2 80.25 -1.09 -28.72
N ASN A 3 79.48 -0.19 -28.11
CA ASN A 3 78.06 -0.37 -27.80
C ASN A 3 77.57 0.83 -26.98
N TYR A 4 76.78 1.69 -27.62
CA TYR A 4 76.00 2.73 -26.94
C TYR A 4 74.84 2.06 -26.21
N PHE A 5 74.86 2.13 -24.88
CA PHE A 5 73.81 1.63 -24.01
C PHE A 5 72.70 2.67 -23.97
N ASN A 6 71.72 2.58 -24.87
CA ASN A 6 70.53 3.42 -24.85
C ASN A 6 69.65 3.03 -23.66
N ILE A 7 69.69 3.82 -22.58
CA ILE A 7 68.71 3.76 -21.51
C ILE A 7 67.44 4.44 -22.03
N LEU A 8 66.49 3.63 -22.48
CA LEU A 8 65.11 4.04 -22.67
C LEU A 8 64.46 4.11 -21.29
N LEU A 9 64.41 5.31 -20.69
CA LEU A 9 63.50 5.60 -19.59
C LEU A 9 62.08 5.69 -20.19
N PRO A 10 61.13 4.78 -19.91
CA PRO A 10 59.74 5.12 -20.15
C PRO A 10 59.40 6.18 -19.10
N MET A 11 59.24 7.42 -19.57
CA MET A 11 58.49 8.44 -18.87
C MET A 11 57.17 7.81 -18.42
N VAL A 12 57.02 7.57 -17.12
CA VAL A 12 55.72 7.29 -16.51
C VAL A 12 54.99 8.63 -16.47
N SER A 13 54.54 9.07 -17.65
CA SER A 13 53.58 10.16 -17.79
C SER A 13 52.29 9.74 -17.10
N GLY A 14 51.79 10.63 -16.25
CA GLY A 14 50.64 10.40 -15.40
C GLY A 14 49.42 9.91 -16.17
N PHE A 15 49.10 8.65 -15.97
CA PHE A 15 47.79 8.12 -16.28
C PHE A 15 46.81 8.59 -15.21
N LEU A 16 46.29 9.81 -15.38
CA LEU A 16 45.07 10.26 -14.70
C LEU A 16 43.89 9.54 -15.33
N PHE A 17 43.74 8.24 -15.05
CA PHE A 17 42.51 7.55 -15.39
C PHE A 17 41.51 7.79 -14.25
N SER A 18 40.43 8.50 -14.54
CA SER A 18 39.17 8.27 -13.83
C SER A 18 38.73 6.84 -14.15
N GLN A 19 39.29 5.83 -13.48
CA GLN A 19 38.85 4.45 -13.64
C GLN A 19 37.61 4.22 -12.81
N ASN A 20 36.64 3.57 -13.45
CA ASN A 20 35.56 2.93 -12.73
C ASN A 20 36.14 1.74 -11.95
N VAL A 21 35.73 1.57 -10.70
CA VAL A 21 36.18 0.46 -9.85
C VAL A 21 35.23 -0.71 -10.05
N GLY A 22 35.72 -1.80 -10.65
CA GLY A 22 35.00 -3.05 -10.82
C GLY A 22 35.43 -4.11 -9.82
N ILE A 23 34.50 -4.69 -9.06
CA ILE A 23 34.75 -5.89 -8.25
C ILE A 23 34.00 -7.06 -8.88
N ARG A 24 34.75 -7.99 -9.47
CA ARG A 24 34.22 -9.11 -10.29
C ARG A 24 33.44 -8.64 -11.54
N THR A 25 33.63 -7.40 -11.96
CA THR A 25 33.10 -6.81 -13.19
C THR A 25 34.28 -6.31 -14.02
N THR A 26 34.52 -6.89 -15.20
CA THR A 26 35.65 -6.52 -16.07
C THR A 26 35.39 -5.27 -16.91
N SER A 27 34.13 -4.86 -17.04
CA SER A 27 33.70 -3.65 -17.74
C SER A 27 32.67 -2.87 -16.91
N PRO A 28 33.10 -2.15 -15.86
CA PRO A 28 32.20 -1.41 -14.97
C PRO A 28 31.41 -0.33 -15.72
N THR A 29 30.07 -0.35 -15.64
CA THR A 29 29.23 0.69 -16.27
C THR A 29 29.10 1.94 -15.42
N GLU A 30 29.28 1.80 -14.11
CA GLU A 30 29.23 2.88 -13.13
C GLU A 30 30.61 3.14 -12.50
N LYS A 31 30.77 4.26 -11.79
CA LYS A 31 32.03 4.62 -11.10
C LYS A 31 32.49 3.56 -10.09
N PHE A 32 31.53 2.84 -9.50
CA PHE A 32 31.77 1.67 -8.66
C PHE A 32 30.73 0.61 -9.02
N ASP A 33 31.19 -0.56 -9.48
CA ASP A 33 30.36 -1.66 -9.96
C ASP A 33 30.83 -2.97 -9.32
N VAL A 34 29.91 -3.69 -8.69
CA VAL A 34 30.19 -4.95 -8.00
C VAL A 34 29.26 -6.04 -8.53
N ASN A 35 29.82 -7.04 -9.19
CA ASN A 35 29.10 -8.27 -9.52
C ASN A 35 29.08 -9.21 -8.30
N GLY A 36 28.17 -8.91 -7.37
CA GLY A 36 28.02 -9.62 -6.11
C GLY A 36 27.33 -8.79 -5.03
N SER A 37 27.59 -9.11 -3.76
CA SER A 37 27.06 -8.37 -2.62
C SER A 37 28.10 -7.40 -2.06
N VAL A 38 27.66 -6.22 -1.60
CA VAL A 38 28.48 -5.23 -0.90
C VAL A 38 28.06 -5.17 0.56
N ALA A 39 29.02 -5.28 1.48
CA ALA A 39 28.81 -5.06 2.91
C ALA A 39 29.30 -3.66 3.30
N ILE A 40 28.44 -2.86 3.94
CA ILE A 40 28.74 -1.48 4.31
C ILE A 40 28.58 -1.36 5.82
N GLY A 41 29.67 -1.07 6.52
CA GLY A 41 29.72 -1.14 7.99
C GLY A 41 29.13 0.06 8.73
N THR A 42 28.82 1.17 8.04
CA THR A 42 28.38 2.42 8.69
C THR A 42 27.13 3.01 8.05
N SER A 43 27.23 3.66 6.89
CA SER A 43 26.08 4.31 6.23
C SER A 43 26.26 4.44 4.73
N VAL A 44 25.14 4.46 4.01
CA VAL A 44 25.08 4.80 2.58
C VAL A 44 24.41 6.16 2.44
N TYR A 45 25.05 7.09 1.73
CA TYR A 45 24.46 8.37 1.37
C TYR A 45 23.96 8.31 -0.08
N LEU A 46 22.69 8.62 -0.29
CA LEU A 46 22.07 8.70 -1.61
C LEU A 46 21.69 10.16 -1.84
N ASP A 47 22.24 10.79 -2.88
CA ASP A 47 21.85 12.15 -3.27
C ASP A 47 20.58 12.08 -4.15
N PRO A 48 19.42 12.56 -3.65
CA PRO A 48 18.17 12.48 -4.38
C PRO A 48 18.13 13.41 -5.61
N ASN A 49 19.06 14.35 -5.75
CA ASN A 49 19.06 15.31 -6.85
C ASN A 49 19.77 14.81 -8.11
N THR A 50 20.58 13.75 -8.01
CA THR A 50 21.37 13.19 -9.12
C THR A 50 20.91 11.80 -9.55
N TYR A 51 20.14 11.09 -8.71
CA TYR A 51 19.45 9.87 -9.12
C TYR A 51 18.08 10.25 -9.69
N THR A 52 18.01 10.48 -11.00
CA THR A 52 16.76 10.72 -11.70
C THR A 52 15.89 9.48 -11.64
N ALA A 53 15.05 9.41 -10.60
CA ALA A 53 13.84 8.63 -10.61
C ALA A 53 13.08 8.97 -11.89
N ASN A 54 12.75 7.94 -12.67
CA ASN A 54 11.89 8.05 -13.83
C ASN A 54 10.61 8.81 -13.40
N PRO A 55 10.18 9.89 -14.09
CA PRO A 55 8.99 10.64 -13.72
C PRO A 55 7.69 9.81 -13.71
N ASN A 56 7.72 8.56 -14.21
CA ASN A 56 6.62 7.61 -14.15
C ASN A 56 6.72 6.56 -13.01
N GLY A 57 7.72 6.65 -12.13
CA GLY A 57 7.91 5.69 -11.04
C GLY A 57 8.66 6.30 -9.85
N PHE A 58 8.07 6.22 -8.67
CA PHE A 58 8.75 6.56 -7.43
C PHE A 58 9.52 5.34 -6.92
N ASP A 59 10.79 5.52 -6.53
CA ASP A 59 11.57 4.48 -5.87
C ASP A 59 11.36 4.58 -4.34
N VAL A 60 10.83 3.54 -3.71
CA VAL A 60 10.72 3.46 -2.24
C VAL A 60 11.88 2.66 -1.68
N ILE A 61 12.66 3.26 -0.79
CA ILE A 61 13.66 2.55 0.01
C ILE A 61 12.96 2.09 1.30
N ALA A 62 12.75 0.78 1.43
CA ALA A 62 12.17 0.17 2.63
C ALA A 62 13.10 -0.91 3.19
N VAL A 63 13.11 -1.07 4.51
CA VAL A 63 13.75 -2.20 5.19
C VAL A 63 12.74 -3.33 5.26
N ASP A 64 13.04 -4.51 4.69
CA ASP A 64 12.20 -5.71 4.81
C ASP A 64 12.52 -6.43 6.14
N PRO A 65 11.60 -6.42 7.12
CA PRO A 65 11.86 -7.00 8.44
C PRO A 65 11.86 -8.54 8.43
N GLN A 66 11.48 -9.20 7.33
CA GLN A 66 11.46 -10.66 7.19
C GLN A 66 12.62 -11.21 6.33
N SER A 67 13.51 -10.34 5.83
CA SER A 67 14.64 -10.78 5.03
C SER A 67 15.72 -11.44 5.88
N SER A 68 16.03 -12.72 5.60
CA SER A 68 17.08 -13.50 6.27
C SER A 68 18.51 -13.11 5.85
N VAL A 69 18.66 -12.16 4.93
CA VAL A 69 19.93 -11.72 4.36
C VAL A 69 20.11 -10.23 4.68
N VAL A 70 20.52 -9.96 5.93
CA VAL A 70 21.07 -8.70 6.49
C VAL A 70 20.22 -7.42 6.37
N ASN A 71 19.94 -6.81 7.53
CA ASN A 71 19.56 -5.40 7.77
C ASN A 71 19.49 -4.47 6.54
N GLY A 72 18.38 -4.51 5.81
CA GLY A 72 18.05 -3.52 4.77
C GLY A 72 18.69 -3.80 3.41
N LYS A 73 18.12 -4.76 2.68
CA LYS A 73 18.29 -4.81 1.22
C LYS A 73 17.55 -3.61 0.60
N VAL A 74 18.26 -2.71 -0.09
CA VAL A 74 17.64 -1.68 -0.93
C VAL A 74 16.93 -2.39 -2.08
N MET A 75 15.62 -2.48 -1.98
CA MET A 75 14.78 -3.07 -3.01
C MET A 75 14.27 -1.94 -3.88
N LYS A 76 14.64 -1.92 -5.16
CA LYS A 76 13.90 -1.14 -6.15
C LYS A 76 12.48 -1.68 -6.16
N VAL A 77 11.51 -0.88 -5.73
CA VAL A 77 10.10 -1.21 -5.87
C VAL A 77 9.75 -0.99 -7.33
N GLU A 78 10.05 -1.99 -8.16
CA GLU A 78 9.57 -1.98 -9.54
C GLU A 78 8.04 -1.97 -9.53
N THR A 79 7.49 -1.21 -10.47
CA THR A 79 6.12 -0.69 -10.61
C THR A 79 4.96 -1.70 -10.57
N LEU A 80 5.20 -2.97 -10.22
CA LEU A 80 4.16 -3.99 -10.00
C LEU A 80 3.66 -4.08 -8.54
N TYR A 81 4.33 -3.45 -7.58
CA TYR A 81 3.95 -3.54 -6.16
C TYR A 81 3.91 -2.16 -5.51
N THR A 82 2.91 -1.34 -5.84
CA THR A 82 2.69 -0.10 -5.09
C THR A 82 2.21 -0.45 -3.67
N PRO A 83 2.72 0.23 -2.63
CA PRO A 83 2.34 -0.05 -1.24
C PRO A 83 0.85 0.23 -0.98
N ILE A 84 0.29 1.16 -1.76
CA ILE A 84 -1.11 1.57 -1.76
C ILE A 84 -1.64 1.42 -3.18
N ILE A 85 -2.78 0.75 -3.33
CA ILE A 85 -3.53 0.61 -4.57
C ILE A 85 -4.95 1.12 -4.30
N ILE A 86 -5.54 1.85 -5.22
CA ILE A 86 -6.94 2.30 -5.13
C ILE A 86 -7.71 1.60 -6.24
N GLN A 87 -8.71 0.80 -5.86
CA GLN A 87 -9.60 0.09 -6.77
C GLN A 87 -11.02 0.67 -6.64
N PRO A 88 -11.49 1.46 -7.63
CA PRO A 88 -12.89 1.90 -7.66
C PRO A 88 -13.83 0.73 -7.98
N TYR A 89 -15.00 0.74 -7.35
CA TYR A 89 -16.11 -0.19 -7.58
C TYR A 89 -17.40 0.58 -7.87
N SER A 90 -18.20 0.04 -8.79
CA SER A 90 -19.59 0.43 -9.00
C SER A 90 -20.46 -0.83 -9.02
N ILE A 91 -21.29 -0.98 -8.00
CA ILE A 91 -22.13 -2.16 -7.79
C ILE A 91 -23.57 -1.74 -8.04
N ASN A 92 -24.16 -2.26 -9.11
CA ASN A 92 -25.50 -1.88 -9.56
C ASN A 92 -26.58 -2.87 -9.13
N ASN A 93 -27.84 -2.43 -9.22
CA ASN A 93 -29.02 -3.25 -8.97
C ASN A 93 -29.02 -3.92 -7.59
N ILE A 94 -28.47 -3.22 -6.59
CA ILE A 94 -28.52 -3.64 -5.19
C ILE A 94 -29.99 -3.64 -4.78
N TYR A 95 -30.43 -4.75 -4.22
CA TYR A 95 -31.79 -4.88 -3.71
C TYR A 95 -31.93 -3.97 -2.50
N ARG A 96 -32.80 -2.96 -2.62
CA ARG A 96 -32.88 -1.87 -1.65
C ARG A 96 -31.50 -1.23 -1.48
N ASP A 97 -31.14 -0.91 -0.26
CA ASP A 97 -29.90 -0.28 0.16
C ASP A 97 -29.02 -1.25 0.99
N ASP A 98 -29.17 -2.57 0.81
CA ASP A 98 -28.50 -3.58 1.63
C ASP A 98 -27.52 -4.43 0.83
N LEU A 99 -26.27 -3.98 0.72
CA LEU A 99 -25.16 -4.82 0.25
C LEU A 99 -24.64 -5.66 1.42
N ASN A 100 -25.05 -6.92 1.50
CA ASN A 100 -24.82 -7.70 2.71
C ASN A 100 -23.49 -8.47 2.77
N ASN A 101 -23.01 -8.97 1.63
CA ASN A 101 -21.84 -9.85 1.56
C ASN A 101 -21.24 -9.85 0.16
N LEU A 102 -20.66 -8.72 -0.26
CA LEU A 102 -19.91 -8.67 -1.52
C LEU A 102 -18.51 -9.25 -1.31
N ASP A 103 -18.18 -10.31 -2.02
CA ASP A 103 -16.80 -10.82 -2.08
C ASP A 103 -15.98 -10.01 -3.07
N LEU A 104 -14.93 -9.36 -2.58
CA LEU A 104 -14.00 -8.60 -3.42
C LEU A 104 -13.01 -9.50 -4.16
N GLN A 105 -12.89 -10.77 -3.76
CA GLN A 105 -11.87 -11.71 -4.22
C GLN A 105 -10.43 -11.23 -3.94
N ILE A 106 -10.27 -10.27 -3.02
CA ILE A 106 -8.99 -9.76 -2.56
C ILE A 106 -8.51 -10.62 -1.40
N SER A 107 -7.32 -11.20 -1.53
CA SER A 107 -6.71 -12.02 -0.48
C SER A 107 -6.50 -11.25 0.81
N SER A 108 -7.11 -11.73 1.89
CA SER A 108 -6.94 -11.20 3.25
C SER A 108 -5.55 -11.43 3.82
N GLU A 109 -4.83 -12.48 3.39
CA GLU A 109 -3.45 -12.74 3.79
C GLU A 109 -2.44 -11.74 3.20
N LYS A 110 -2.72 -11.25 1.98
CA LYS A 110 -1.80 -10.37 1.25
C LYS A 110 -2.11 -8.88 1.44
N TYR A 111 -3.37 -8.54 1.68
CA TYR A 111 -3.81 -7.16 1.73
C TYR A 111 -4.63 -6.86 2.97
N MET A 112 -4.55 -5.62 3.43
CA MET A 112 -5.57 -4.97 4.26
C MET A 112 -6.39 -4.07 3.33
N VAL A 113 -7.68 -3.88 3.62
CA VAL A 113 -8.54 -3.00 2.83
C VAL A 113 -9.17 -1.91 3.68
N ALA A 114 -9.39 -0.73 3.07
CA ALA A 114 -10.22 0.33 3.61
C ALA A 114 -11.21 0.79 2.53
N ILE A 115 -12.45 1.09 2.93
CA ILE A 115 -13.49 1.60 2.04
C ILE A 115 -13.55 3.12 2.17
N THR A 116 -13.55 3.83 1.05
CA THR A 116 -13.63 5.29 1.01
C THR A 116 -14.53 5.76 -0.12
N ASN A 117 -14.83 7.07 -0.15
CA ASN A 117 -15.55 7.75 -1.24
C ASN A 117 -16.89 7.08 -1.59
N PHE A 118 -17.66 6.68 -0.57
CA PHE A 118 -18.92 5.98 -0.74
C PHE A 118 -20.05 6.93 -1.18
N GLU A 119 -20.80 6.50 -2.19
CA GLU A 119 -22.01 7.15 -2.67
C GLU A 119 -23.09 6.10 -2.97
N ALA A 120 -24.33 6.38 -2.53
CA ALA A 120 -25.52 5.59 -2.83
C ALA A 120 -26.43 6.33 -3.82
N ILE A 121 -26.63 5.74 -4.99
CA ILE A 121 -27.45 6.33 -6.06
C ILE A 121 -28.71 5.48 -6.25
N PRO A 122 -29.92 6.02 -6.04
CA PRO A 122 -31.15 5.28 -6.29
C PRO A 122 -31.45 5.13 -7.79
N SER A 123 -32.10 4.04 -8.19
CA SER A 123 -32.54 3.84 -9.58
C SER A 123 -33.69 4.78 -9.97
N SER A 124 -33.73 5.19 -11.24
CA SER A 124 -34.78 6.04 -11.80
C SER A 124 -36.17 5.37 -11.86
N THR A 125 -36.22 4.04 -11.78
CA THR A 125 -37.47 3.26 -11.65
C THR A 125 -38.13 3.39 -10.27
N ASN A 126 -37.48 4.05 -9.31
CA ASN A 126 -38.03 4.35 -7.99
C ASN A 126 -38.91 5.62 -8.00
N SER A 127 -39.42 6.05 -9.17
CA SER A 127 -40.07 7.35 -9.40
C SER A 127 -41.34 7.63 -8.59
N SER A 128 -41.92 6.62 -7.93
CA SER A 128 -43.06 6.77 -7.01
C SER A 128 -42.68 6.66 -5.52
N GLN A 129 -41.39 6.66 -5.18
CA GLN A 129 -40.88 6.46 -3.82
C GLN A 129 -40.05 7.67 -3.38
N PRO A 130 -40.70 8.73 -2.85
CA PRO A 130 -40.02 9.99 -2.49
C PRO A 130 -39.03 9.87 -1.32
N ASN A 131 -38.99 8.73 -0.62
CA ASN A 131 -38.11 8.48 0.53
C ASN A 131 -37.10 7.37 0.22
N ASN A 132 -36.04 7.73 -0.51
CA ASN A 132 -34.84 6.92 -0.70
C ASN A 132 -33.92 7.01 0.53
N GLY A 133 -34.38 6.51 1.68
CA GLY A 133 -33.54 6.14 2.84
C GLY A 133 -32.84 7.26 3.64
N VAL A 134 -32.69 8.47 3.09
CA VAL A 134 -32.01 9.60 3.78
C VAL A 134 -32.99 10.48 4.55
N TYR A 135 -34.27 10.46 4.16
CA TYR A 135 -35.36 11.12 4.86
C TYR A 135 -36.43 10.07 5.11
N SER A 136 -36.87 9.93 6.35
CA SER A 136 -38.16 9.32 6.64
C SER A 136 -39.07 10.43 7.15
N THR A 137 -40.39 10.24 7.11
CA THR A 137 -41.34 11.17 7.75
C THR A 137 -41.26 11.13 9.28
N SER A 138 -40.37 10.29 9.82
CA SER A 138 -39.91 10.28 11.19
C SER A 138 -38.56 11.00 11.22
N ASP A 139 -38.27 11.82 12.23
CA ASP A 139 -37.00 12.54 12.39
C ASP A 139 -35.74 11.65 12.54
N VAL A 140 -35.86 10.35 12.26
CA VAL A 140 -34.76 9.38 12.29
C VAL A 140 -34.02 9.46 10.96
N LYS A 141 -33.00 10.32 10.92
CA LYS A 141 -31.96 10.24 9.89
C LYS A 141 -31.15 8.98 10.10
N GLY A 142 -30.95 8.24 9.02
CA GLY A 142 -30.19 7.02 9.08
C GLY A 142 -28.68 7.20 9.05
N HIS A 143 -27.95 6.34 9.79
CA HIS A 143 -26.54 6.01 9.53
C HIS A 143 -26.36 4.73 8.67
N PHE A 144 -25.49 4.80 7.66
CA PHE A 144 -24.98 3.60 6.98
C PHE A 144 -23.99 2.86 7.87
N VAL A 145 -24.02 1.53 7.81
CA VAL A 145 -22.93 0.69 8.29
C VAL A 145 -22.08 0.30 7.09
N ILE A 146 -20.80 0.65 7.13
CA ILE A 146 -19.79 0.22 6.16
C ILE A 146 -18.80 -0.67 6.92
N ARG A 147 -18.73 -1.93 6.55
CA ARG A 147 -17.86 -2.92 7.20
C ARG A 147 -17.12 -3.74 6.16
N ALA A 148 -15.80 -3.80 6.29
CA ALA A 148 -14.98 -4.82 5.66
C ALA A 148 -14.69 -5.94 6.67
N PHE A 149 -14.78 -7.20 6.26
CA PHE A 149 -14.49 -8.35 7.11
C PHE A 149 -13.91 -9.51 6.30
N GLU A 150 -13.13 -10.36 6.96
CA GLU A 150 -12.56 -11.56 6.33
C GLU A 150 -13.55 -12.72 6.38
N SER A 151 -13.69 -13.44 5.25
CA SER A 151 -14.40 -14.72 5.16
C SER A 151 -13.75 -15.56 4.07
N ASP A 152 -13.48 -16.83 4.35
CA ASP A 152 -12.89 -17.77 3.37
C ASP A 152 -11.59 -17.29 2.73
N GLY A 153 -10.76 -16.56 3.49
CA GLY A 153 -9.47 -16.03 3.02
C GLY A 153 -9.57 -14.80 2.13
N THR A 154 -10.76 -14.27 1.85
CA THR A 154 -10.95 -13.02 1.08
C THR A 154 -11.62 -11.92 1.90
N TRP A 155 -11.42 -10.68 1.47
CA TRP A 155 -12.15 -9.53 2.01
C TRP A 155 -13.57 -9.46 1.45
N ARG A 156 -14.53 -9.37 2.37
CA ARG A 156 -15.96 -9.13 2.11
C ARG A 156 -16.35 -7.73 2.56
N ILE A 157 -17.35 -7.17 1.90
CA ILE A 157 -17.95 -5.88 2.28
C ILE A 157 -19.43 -6.07 2.62
N ASN A 158 -19.84 -5.42 3.71
CA ASN A 158 -21.22 -5.08 4.03
C ASN A 158 -21.37 -3.55 3.98
N ILE A 159 -22.27 -3.04 3.14
CA ILE A 159 -22.71 -1.65 3.16
C ILE A 159 -24.23 -1.65 3.19
N GLY A 160 -24.81 -1.21 4.29
CA GLY A 160 -26.27 -1.19 4.37
C GLY A 160 -26.81 -0.38 5.52
N TYR A 161 -28.13 -0.36 5.59
CA TYR A 161 -28.87 0.41 6.56
C TYR A 161 -29.58 -0.51 7.56
N PRO A 162 -28.97 -0.86 8.70
CA PRO A 162 -29.44 -1.99 9.50
C PRO A 162 -30.77 -1.77 10.23
N THR A 163 -31.25 -0.53 10.36
CA THR A 163 -32.39 -0.19 11.25
C THR A 163 -33.68 0.21 10.52
N LEU A 164 -33.65 0.40 9.21
CA LEU A 164 -34.83 0.68 8.38
C LEU A 164 -34.87 -0.44 7.37
N ASN A 165 -35.81 -1.34 7.58
CA ASN A 165 -36.36 -2.10 6.48
C ASN A 165 -36.98 -1.05 5.56
N THR A 166 -36.31 -0.64 4.48
CA THR A 166 -36.90 0.28 3.50
C THR A 166 -38.29 -0.26 3.19
N GLN A 167 -39.32 0.55 3.49
CA GLN A 167 -40.73 0.15 3.41
C GLN A 167 -41.11 -0.40 2.03
N TYR A 168 -40.23 -0.17 1.05
CA TYR A 168 -40.38 -0.48 -0.35
C TYR A 168 -39.45 -1.62 -0.78
N THR A 169 -40.03 -2.80 -1.01
CA THR A 169 -39.35 -4.02 -1.48
C THR A 169 -38.91 -3.96 -2.95
N SER A 170 -39.24 -2.90 -3.69
CA SER A 170 -38.92 -2.73 -5.11
C SER A 170 -37.71 -1.83 -5.38
N GLY A 171 -37.22 -1.10 -4.38
CA GLY A 171 -36.12 -0.15 -4.54
C GLY A 171 -34.85 -0.83 -5.08
N ARG A 172 -34.16 -0.16 -5.99
CA ARG A 172 -32.81 -0.55 -6.43
C ARG A 172 -31.84 0.59 -6.30
N TYR A 173 -30.59 0.26 -5.97
CA TYR A 173 -29.50 1.22 -5.82
C TYR A 173 -28.25 0.79 -6.59
N THR A 174 -27.44 1.79 -6.92
CA THR A 174 -26.05 1.63 -7.36
C THR A 174 -25.15 2.23 -6.30
N TYR A 175 -24.18 1.46 -5.82
CA TYR A 175 -23.16 1.93 -4.88
C TYR A 175 -21.85 2.15 -5.59
N ASN A 176 -21.30 3.36 -5.46
CA ASN A 176 -19.95 3.69 -5.86
C ASN A 176 -19.10 3.80 -4.60
N PHE A 177 -17.91 3.20 -4.61
CA PHE A 177 -16.93 3.34 -3.53
C PHE A 177 -15.54 2.95 -4.03
N ASP A 178 -14.52 3.40 -3.33
CA ASP A 178 -13.14 3.02 -3.57
C ASP A 178 -12.66 2.06 -2.49
N VAL A 179 -11.94 1.01 -2.90
CA VAL A 179 -11.22 0.12 -2.00
C VAL A 179 -9.74 0.51 -2.06
N ILE A 180 -9.21 0.99 -0.95
CA ILE A 180 -7.77 1.15 -0.77
C ILE A 180 -7.20 -0.20 -0.36
N LEU A 181 -6.40 -0.82 -1.23
CA LEU A 181 -5.64 -2.00 -0.90
C LEU A 181 -4.27 -1.58 -0.40
N LEU A 182 -4.02 -2.01 0.82
CA LEU A 182 -2.78 -1.85 1.53
C LEU A 182 -2.08 -3.23 1.44
N SER A 183 -0.87 -3.32 0.86
CA SER A 183 -0.08 -4.58 0.83
C SER A 183 0.57 -4.92 2.17
N LYS A 184 0.17 -6.04 2.80
CA LYS A 184 0.65 -6.48 4.13
C LYS A 184 2.15 -6.66 4.23
N ARG A 185 2.84 -6.75 3.09
CA ARG A 185 4.31 -6.71 3.01
C ARG A 185 4.91 -5.43 3.60
N PHE A 186 4.19 -4.31 3.54
CA PHE A 186 4.69 -2.98 3.93
C PHE A 186 4.06 -2.43 5.20
N PHE A 187 3.22 -3.20 5.91
CA PHE A 187 2.69 -2.77 7.21
C PHE A 187 3.31 -3.51 8.37
N LYS A 188 3.46 -2.78 9.46
CA LYS A 188 3.79 -3.32 10.76
C LYS A 188 2.50 -3.44 11.56
N VAL A 189 2.06 -4.66 11.83
CA VAL A 189 1.00 -4.90 12.81
C VAL A 189 1.64 -4.84 14.20
N LEU A 190 1.28 -3.81 14.97
CA LEU A 190 1.76 -3.60 16.33
C LEU A 190 1.03 -4.57 17.26
N ASN A 191 1.67 -5.72 17.50
CA ASN A 191 1.17 -6.86 18.28
C ASN A 191 -0.04 -7.57 17.65
N GLN A 192 0.08 -8.88 17.45
CA GLN A 192 -1.02 -9.73 16.95
C GLN A 192 -2.10 -10.00 18.02
N SER A 193 -1.90 -9.55 19.27
CA SER A 193 -2.89 -9.67 20.34
C SER A 193 -3.84 -8.47 20.34
N VAL A 194 -5.14 -8.72 20.25
CA VAL A 194 -6.18 -7.70 20.35
C VAL A 194 -6.04 -6.96 21.68
N THR A 195 -5.93 -5.62 21.62
CA THR A 195 -6.00 -4.80 22.84
C THR A 195 -7.47 -4.65 23.22
N THR A 196 -7.86 -5.27 24.33
CA THR A 196 -9.24 -5.23 24.84
C THR A 196 -9.38 -4.18 25.92
N TYR A 197 -10.43 -3.37 25.85
CA TYR A 197 -10.77 -2.40 26.89
C TYR A 197 -12.24 -2.55 27.28
N ASN A 198 -12.52 -2.56 28.59
CA ASN A 198 -13.87 -2.69 29.13
C ASN A 198 -14.32 -1.35 29.73
N LEU A 199 -15.31 -0.71 29.11
CA LEU A 199 -15.90 0.55 29.56
C LEU A 199 -16.80 0.41 30.80
N ARG A 200 -17.04 -0.81 31.29
CA ARG A 200 -17.87 -1.11 32.48
C ARG A 200 -19.28 -0.51 32.43
N GLY A 201 -19.82 -0.38 31.21
CA GLY A 201 -21.14 0.20 30.97
C GLY A 201 -21.15 1.71 30.74
N ASP A 202 -19.99 2.39 30.73
CA ASP A 202 -19.87 3.81 30.39
C ASP A 202 -19.85 4.04 28.87
N VAL A 203 -20.23 5.24 28.43
CA VAL A 203 -20.25 5.69 27.03
C VAL A 203 -19.05 6.61 26.70
N ILE A 204 -18.28 7.01 27.72
CA ILE A 204 -17.05 7.76 27.58
C ILE A 204 -15.94 6.98 28.29
N GLY A 205 -14.76 6.91 27.70
CA GLY A 205 -13.60 6.32 28.35
C GLY A 205 -12.36 6.44 27.50
N ASP A 206 -11.21 6.34 28.16
CA ASP A 206 -9.91 6.36 27.50
C ASP A 206 -9.49 4.93 27.12
N ALA A 207 -8.86 4.77 25.97
CA ALA A 207 -8.09 3.55 25.74
C ALA A 207 -6.98 3.44 26.80
N GLY A 208 -6.49 2.23 27.05
CA GLY A 208 -5.36 2.00 27.96
C GLY A 208 -4.05 2.64 27.46
N VAL A 209 -2.92 2.04 27.80
CA VAL A 209 -1.61 2.54 27.32
C VAL A 209 -1.56 2.46 25.80
N ALA A 210 -1.10 3.54 25.15
CA ALA A 210 -0.91 3.60 23.70
C ALA A 210 -0.01 2.43 23.24
N PRO A 211 -0.25 1.82 22.06
CA PRO A 211 0.58 0.74 21.58
C PRO A 211 2.05 1.14 21.51
N SER A 212 2.96 0.33 22.06
CA SER A 212 4.40 0.59 21.96
C SER A 212 4.88 0.39 20.52
N GLY A 213 5.64 1.35 19.99
CA GLY A 213 6.28 1.24 18.67
C GLY A 213 5.44 1.73 17.48
N ILE A 214 4.43 2.58 17.75
CA ILE A 214 3.97 3.66 16.86
C ILE A 214 5.04 4.75 16.72
#